data_AF-A0A9E5N7Z9-F1
#
_entry.id   AF-A0A9E5N7Z9-F1
#
_cell.length_a   1.000
_cell.length_b   1.000
_cell.length_c   1.000
_cell.angle_alpha   90.00
_cell.angle_beta   90.00
_cell.angle_gamma   90.00
#
_symmetry.space_group_name_H-M   'P 1'
#
loop_
_entity.id
_entity.type
_entity.pdbx_description
1 polymer ?
#
loop_
_entity_poly.entity_id
_entity_poly.type
_entity_poly.pdbx_seq_one_letter_code
_entity_poly.pdbx_strand_id
1 'polypeptide(L)' 'AELPDLLRVPGIGPRSARRILSCRKRGRLHTLQDLRTLGAVAKRAAPFILLNGHPQAKPAGQLVLL' A
#
# COMPACT_ATOMS: atom_id res chain seq x y z
N ALA A 1 9.76 1.28 -8.29
CA ALA A 1 9.55 0.02 -7.54
C ALA A 1 9.04 -1.00 -8.52
N GLU A 2 9.85 -2.02 -8.71
CA GLU A 2 9.60 -3.12 -9.64
C GLU A 2 8.85 -4.27 -8.95
N LEU A 3 8.49 -5.30 -9.70
CA LEU A 3 7.79 -6.47 -9.16
C LEU A 3 8.51 -7.12 -7.95
N PRO A 4 9.84 -7.33 -7.97
CA PRO A 4 10.55 -7.92 -6.83
C PRO A 4 10.47 -7.07 -5.55
N ASP A 5 10.46 -5.73 -5.68
CA ASP A 5 10.36 -4.83 -4.53
C ASP A 5 9.01 -4.98 -3.83
N LEU A 6 7.94 -5.05 -4.63
CA LEU A 6 6.58 -5.20 -4.12
C LEU A 6 6.37 -6.56 -3.43
N LEU A 7 7.02 -7.62 -3.91
CA LEU A 7 6.92 -8.95 -3.30
C LEU A 7 7.60 -9.07 -1.94
N ARG A 8 8.49 -8.13 -1.58
CA ARG A 8 9.10 -8.05 -0.25
C ARG A 8 8.19 -7.38 0.78
N VAL A 9 7.15 -6.67 0.34
CA VAL A 9 6.25 -5.93 1.23
C VAL A 9 5.19 -6.88 1.83
N PRO A 10 5.07 -6.96 3.17
CA PRO A 10 4.04 -7.75 3.81
C PRO A 10 2.63 -7.40 3.31
N GLY A 11 1.86 -8.41 2.89
CA GLY A 11 0.51 -8.21 2.38
C GLY A 11 0.39 -7.91 0.89
N ILE A 12 1.50 -7.88 0.13
CA ILE A 12 1.50 -7.77 -1.32
C ILE A 12 1.98 -9.09 -1.94
N GLY A 13 1.10 -9.75 -2.69
CA GLY A 13 1.41 -10.99 -3.42
C GLY A 13 1.59 -10.74 -4.93
N PRO A 14 1.96 -11.75 -5.72
CA PRO A 14 2.25 -11.59 -7.15
C PRO A 14 1.07 -11.04 -7.96
N ARG A 15 -0.17 -11.43 -7.61
CA ARG A 15 -1.38 -10.90 -8.26
C ARG A 15 -1.60 -9.42 -7.95
N SER A 16 -1.57 -9.03 -6.67
CA SER A 16 -1.78 -7.63 -6.28
C SER A 16 -0.62 -6.74 -6.73
N ALA A 17 0.62 -7.22 -6.68
CA ALA A 17 1.79 -6.50 -7.17
C ALA A 17 1.67 -6.14 -8.66
N ARG A 18 1.29 -7.10 -9.53
CA ARG A 18 1.03 -6.83 -10.95
C ARG A 18 -0.09 -5.80 -11.15
N ARG A 19 -1.17 -5.89 -10.38
CA ARG A 19 -2.27 -4.91 -10.43
C ARG A 19 -1.85 -3.52 -9.98
N ILE A 20 -1.03 -3.42 -8.93
CA ILE A 20 -0.45 -2.15 -8.45
C ILE A 20 0.41 -1.51 -9.55
N LEU A 21 1.31 -2.28 -10.18
CA LEU A 21 2.14 -1.77 -11.28
C LEU A 21 1.29 -1.30 -12.47
N SER A 22 0.29 -2.09 -12.87
CA SER A 22 -0.63 -1.70 -13.95
C SER A 22 -1.45 -0.45 -13.61
N CYS A 23 -1.92 -0.32 -12.37
CA CYS A 23 -2.66 0.85 -11.92
C CYS A 23 -1.78 2.12 -11.90
N ARG A 24 -0.51 1.99 -11.46
CA ARG A 24 0.47 3.09 -11.45
C ARG A 24 0.76 3.67 -12.84
N LYS A 25 0.61 2.89 -13.91
CA LYS A 25 0.72 3.39 -15.30
C LYS A 25 -0.43 4.33 -15.69
N ARG A 26 -1.55 4.27 -14.98
CA ARG A 26 -2.79 5.03 -15.28
C ARG A 26 -3.04 6.17 -14.31
N GLY A 27 -2.37 6.19 -13.15
CA GLY A 27 -2.57 7.19 -12.12
C GLY A 27 -1.87 6.84 -10.81
N ARG A 28 -2.08 7.68 -9.78
CA ARG A 28 -1.50 7.46 -8.45
C ARG A 28 -2.48 6.72 -7.55
N LEU A 29 -1.92 5.97 -6.60
CA LEU A 29 -2.68 5.40 -5.48
C LEU A 29 -2.64 6.38 -4.32
N HIS A 30 -3.79 6.72 -3.78
CA HIS A 30 -3.95 7.76 -2.76
C HIS A 30 -4.30 7.17 -1.40
N THR A 31 -5.01 6.04 -1.36
CA THR A 31 -5.56 5.49 -0.12
C THR A 31 -5.25 4.01 0.08
N LEU A 32 -5.26 3.56 1.34
CA LEU A 32 -5.21 2.14 1.67
C LEU A 32 -6.41 1.37 1.10
N GLN A 33 -7.50 2.04 0.75
CA GLN A 33 -8.63 1.41 0.06
C GLN A 33 -8.27 1.01 -1.36
N ASP A 34 -7.52 1.84 -2.09
CA ASP A 34 -7.07 1.52 -3.44
C ASP A 34 -6.28 0.21 -3.47
N LEU A 35 -5.40 0.02 -2.48
CA LEU A 35 -4.64 -1.22 -2.32
C LEU A 35 -5.52 -2.43 -2.03
N ARG A 36 -6.55 -2.27 -1.18
CA ARG A 36 -7.52 -3.34 -0.89
C ARG A 36 -8.28 -3.74 -2.16
N THR A 37 -8.73 -2.77 -2.95
CA THR A 37 -9.40 -3.01 -4.24
C THR A 37 -8.51 -3.76 -5.23
N LEU A 38 -7.19 -3.51 -5.19
CA LEU A 38 -6.22 -4.23 -6.02
C LEU A 38 -5.87 -5.64 -5.47
N GLY A 39 -6.40 -6.01 -4.30
CA GLY A 39 -6.23 -7.31 -3.66
C GLY A 39 -5.01 -7.42 -2.73
N ALA A 40 -4.43 -6.30 -2.32
CA ALA A 40 -3.39 -6.29 -1.28
C ALA A 40 -4.00 -6.24 0.12
N VAL A 41 -3.32 -6.85 1.09
CA VAL A 41 -3.66 -6.75 2.52
C VAL A 41 -3.11 -5.42 3.05
N ALA A 42 -3.83 -4.34 2.80
CA ALA A 42 -3.37 -2.98 3.05
C ALA A 42 -2.93 -2.72 4.50
N LYS A 43 -3.57 -3.33 5.50
CA LYS A 43 -3.17 -3.19 6.92
C LYS A 43 -1.74 -3.68 7.17
N ARG A 44 -1.30 -4.75 6.51
CA ARG A 44 0.07 -5.28 6.64
C ARG A 44 1.07 -4.47 5.81
N ALA A 45 0.63 -3.93 4.68
CA ALA A 45 1.49 -3.17 3.78
C ALA A 45 1.71 -1.72 4.24
N ALA A 46 0.74 -1.13 4.96
CA ALA A 46 0.71 0.29 5.36
C ALA A 46 2.01 0.82 5.99
N PRO A 47 2.73 0.09 6.85
CA PRO A 47 3.99 0.58 7.43
C PRO A 47 5.15 0.70 6.45
N PHE A 48 5.08 0.02 5.29
CA PHE A 48 6.20 -0.15 4.36
C PHE A 48 6.04 0.60 3.05
N ILE A 49 4.94 1.34 2.89
CA ILE A 49 4.57 1.96 1.61
C ILE A 49 4.22 3.43 1.80
N LEU A 50 4.53 4.18 0.76
CA LEU A 50 4.05 5.54 0.57
C LEU A 50 2.91 5.52 -0.46
N LEU A 51 1.85 6.28 -0.20
CA LEU A 51 0.79 6.56 -1.16
C LEU A 51 0.82 8.04 -1.49
N ASN A 52 1.02 8.36 -2.77
CA ASN A 52 1.26 9.73 -3.25
C ASN A 52 2.32 10.50 -2.42
N GLY A 53 3.38 9.82 -1.98
CA GLY A 53 4.45 10.42 -1.15
C GLY A 53 4.17 10.46 0.35
N HIS A 54 2.98 10.04 0.81
CA HIS A 54 2.61 10.09 2.22
C HIS A 54 2.70 8.71 2.89
N PRO A 55 3.31 8.61 4.08
CA PRO A 55 3.32 7.38 4.88
C PRO A 55 1.91 7.00 5.33
N GLN A 56 1.64 5.71 5.43
CA GLN A 56 0.32 5.18 5.80
C GLN A 56 0.29 4.52 7.18
N ALA A 57 1.45 4.42 7.85
CA ALA A 57 1.49 4.05 9.25
C ALA A 57 0.72 5.10 10.07
N LYS A 58 -0.13 4.64 11.00
CA LYS A 58 -0.62 5.56 12.04
C LYS A 58 0.60 6.07 12.81
N PRO A 59 0.70 7.39 13.11
CA PRO A 59 1.73 7.88 14.01
C PRO A 59 1.62 7.09 15.33
N ALA A 60 2.71 6.44 15.72
CA ALA A 60 2.78 5.78 17.01
C ALA A 60 2.55 6.84 18.09
N GLY A 61 1.41 6.79 18.78
CA GLY A 61 1.08 7.73 19.86
C GLY A 61 -0.18 8.58 19.67
N GLN A 62 -0.96 8.42 18.60
CA GLN A 62 -2.30 9.04 18.57
C GLN A 62 -3.25 8.26 19.48
N LEU A 63 -3.16 8.53 20.79
CA LEU A 63 -4.24 8.26 21.73
C LEU A 63 -5.46 9.04 21.24
N VAL A 64 -6.45 8.32 20.74
CA VAL A 64 -7.79 8.87 20.57
C VAL A 64 -8.34 8.99 21.99
N LEU A 65 -8.20 10.18 22.59
CA LEU A 65 -9.03 10.57 23.73
C LEU A 65 -10.45 10.74 23.16
N LEU A 66 -11.33 9.79 23.50
CA LEU A 66 -12.77 9.91 23.30
C LEU A 66 -13.37 10.84 24.36
#